data_AF-A0A1B6E7X6-F1
#
_entry.id   AF-A0A1B6E7X6-F1
#
_cell.length_a   1.000
_cell.length_b   1.000
_cell.length_c   1.000
_cell.angle_alpha   90.00
_cell.angle_beta   90.00
_cell.angle_gamma   90.00
#
_symmetry.space_group_name_H-M   'P 1'
#
loop_
_entity.id
_entity.type
_entity.pdbx_description
1 polymer ?
#
loop_
_entity_poly.entity_id
_entity_poly.type
_entity_poly.pdbx_seq_one_letter_code
_entity_poly.pdbx_strand_id
1 'polypeptide(L)'
;MFKEKFKYYKSKSPPPNLQEVIDFSNIKNAVDKVKRIIISNNNVPTKRFLEVGLKEANQWDVFCLDERPGLRFVRNPFLPIGQRYWIKRCLENYTSKPNQLNLDTLGVLKSDENWWTSCQSNNIQSSELLHKLRWATLGYHHNWNTKFLDPSLTFCISKQYIRCTVKILKTTFLKILQS
;
A
#
# COMPACT_ATOMS: atom_id res chain seq x y z
N MET A 1 -12.25 23.81 7.54
CA MET A 1 -11.98 23.22 6.21
C MET A 1 -11.54 21.73 6.21
N PHE A 2 -10.31 21.31 6.58
CA PHE A 2 -9.93 19.87 6.50
C PHE A 2 -10.70 18.97 7.47
N LYS A 3 -10.76 19.35 8.77
CA LYS A 3 -11.43 18.56 9.81
C LYS A 3 -12.93 18.36 9.51
N GLU A 4 -13.59 19.35 8.93
CA GLU A 4 -15.00 19.24 8.51
C GLU A 4 -15.16 18.22 7.38
N LYS A 5 -14.38 18.33 6.29
CA LYS A 5 -14.40 17.34 5.19
C LYS A 5 -14.10 15.93 5.68
N PHE A 6 -13.11 15.79 6.58
CA PHE A 6 -12.82 14.50 7.19
C PHE A 6 -14.01 13.94 7.99
N LYS A 7 -14.63 14.76 8.85
CA LYS A 7 -15.82 14.34 9.62
C LYS A 7 -17.00 13.98 8.73
N TYR A 8 -17.21 14.76 7.66
CA TYR A 8 -18.25 14.51 6.66
C TYR A 8 -18.09 13.13 6.00
N TYR A 9 -16.93 12.84 5.41
CA TYR A 9 -16.70 11.55 4.74
C TYR A 9 -16.58 10.36 5.70
N LYS A 10 -16.33 10.62 7.00
CA LYS A 10 -16.35 9.59 8.05
C LYS A 10 -17.77 9.29 8.56
N SER A 11 -18.75 10.16 8.31
CA SER A 11 -20.13 10.00 8.79
C SER A 11 -20.75 8.72 8.24
N LYS A 12 -21.47 7.99 9.10
CA LYS A 12 -22.26 6.80 8.71
C LYS A 12 -23.76 7.09 8.64
N SER A 13 -24.23 8.14 9.31
CA SER A 13 -25.64 8.51 9.38
C SER A 13 -25.77 10.04 9.51
N PRO A 14 -26.22 10.75 8.45
CA PRO A 14 -26.42 10.23 7.10
C PRO A 14 -25.07 9.85 6.44
N PRO A 15 -25.07 8.91 5.48
CA PRO A 15 -23.89 8.65 4.66
C PRO A 15 -23.56 9.88 3.79
N PRO A 16 -22.28 10.15 3.53
CA PRO A 16 -21.88 11.29 2.71
C PRO A 16 -22.27 11.07 1.24
N ASN A 17 -22.50 12.18 0.54
CA ASN A 17 -22.55 12.20 -0.92
C ASN A 17 -21.11 12.05 -1.46
N LEU A 18 -20.91 11.12 -2.39
CA LEU A 18 -19.61 10.81 -2.98
C LEU A 18 -19.39 11.45 -4.36
N GLN A 19 -20.32 12.27 -4.86
CA GLN A 19 -20.21 12.92 -6.18
C GLN A 19 -18.97 13.79 -6.32
N GLU A 20 -18.50 14.43 -5.24
CA GLU A 20 -17.26 15.22 -5.24
C GLU A 20 -15.99 14.37 -5.11
N VAL A 21 -16.10 13.07 -4.85
CA VAL A 21 -14.96 12.16 -4.76
C VAL A 21 -14.50 11.80 -6.17
N ILE A 22 -13.23 12.03 -6.44
CA ILE A 22 -12.62 11.68 -7.73
C ILE A 22 -12.60 10.16 -7.90
N ASP A 23 -13.34 9.66 -8.88
CA ASP A 23 -13.26 8.26 -9.33
C ASP A 23 -12.29 8.14 -10.53
N PHE A 24 -11.10 7.61 -10.29
CA PHE A 24 -10.11 7.39 -11.34
C PHE A 24 -10.49 6.27 -12.34
N SER A 25 -11.54 5.48 -12.06
CA SER A 25 -12.13 4.57 -13.03
C SER A 25 -13.04 5.30 -14.03
N ASN A 26 -13.56 6.47 -13.67
CA ASN A 26 -14.40 7.31 -14.50
C ASN A 26 -14.15 8.80 -14.23
N ILE A 27 -13.14 9.36 -14.89
CA ILE A 27 -12.71 10.75 -14.68
C ILE A 27 -13.60 11.82 -15.34
N LYS A 28 -14.77 11.45 -15.91
CA LYS A 28 -15.64 12.39 -16.65
C LYS A 28 -16.04 13.62 -15.83
N ASN A 29 -16.19 13.46 -14.51
CA ASN A 29 -16.58 14.56 -13.60
C ASN A 29 -15.37 15.30 -13.00
N ALA A 30 -14.15 14.99 -13.43
CA ALA A 30 -12.91 15.54 -12.87
C ALA A 30 -11.85 15.86 -13.94
N VAL A 31 -12.28 16.05 -15.20
CA VAL A 31 -11.38 16.30 -16.35
C VAL A 31 -10.60 17.61 -16.18
N ASP A 32 -11.18 18.57 -15.48
CA ASP A 32 -10.57 19.86 -15.08
C ASP A 32 -9.50 19.72 -13.98
N LYS A 33 -9.50 18.61 -13.23
CA LYS A 33 -8.62 18.40 -12.06
C LYS A 33 -7.56 17.34 -12.30
N VAL A 34 -7.82 16.41 -13.22
CA VAL A 34 -7.05 15.17 -13.38
C VAL A 34 -6.64 14.99 -14.83
N LYS A 35 -5.34 14.74 -15.04
CA LYS A 35 -4.80 14.40 -16.37
C LYS A 35 -4.26 12.98 -16.37
N ARG A 36 -4.61 12.22 -17.41
CA ARG A 36 -4.04 10.89 -17.66
C ARG A 36 -2.63 11.05 -18.23
N ILE A 37 -1.68 10.28 -17.70
CA ILE A 37 -0.31 10.20 -18.18
C ILE A 37 -0.18 8.95 -19.06
N ILE A 38 0.28 9.14 -20.29
CA ILE A 38 0.61 8.03 -21.19
C ILE A 38 2.00 7.53 -20.82
N ILE A 39 2.10 6.27 -20.38
CA ILE A 39 3.39 5.63 -20.16
C ILE A 39 3.92 5.15 -21.51
N SER A 40 4.90 5.88 -22.05
CA SER A 40 5.62 5.42 -23.24
C SER A 40 6.39 4.13 -22.92
N ASN A 41 6.52 3.25 -23.91
CA ASN A 41 7.13 1.93 -23.74
C ASN A 41 8.44 2.01 -22.94
N ASN A 42 8.46 1.42 -21.75
CA ASN A 42 9.67 1.33 -20.95
C ASN A 42 10.54 0.25 -21.58
N ASN A 43 11.82 0.51 -21.86
CA ASN A 43 12.81 -0.51 -22.26
C ASN A 43 13.06 -1.56 -21.14
N VAL A 44 12.12 -1.75 -20.21
CA VAL A 44 12.15 -2.72 -19.14
C VAL A 44 11.40 -3.97 -19.62
N PRO A 45 12.07 -5.14 -19.68
CA PRO A 45 11.43 -6.36 -20.15
C PRO A 45 10.16 -6.73 -19.38
N THR A 46 9.08 -7.09 -20.09
CA THR A 46 7.78 -7.57 -19.57
C THR A 46 7.94 -8.58 -18.44
N LYS A 47 8.82 -9.57 -18.63
CA LYS A 47 9.08 -10.66 -17.66
C LYS A 47 9.33 -10.12 -16.25
N ARG A 48 10.01 -8.98 -16.14
CA ARG A 48 10.34 -8.39 -14.84
C ARG A 48 9.10 -7.84 -14.12
N PHE A 49 8.05 -7.39 -14.81
CA PHE A 49 6.81 -6.92 -14.15
C PHE A 49 6.01 -8.10 -13.60
N LEU A 50 5.90 -9.17 -14.40
CA LEU A 50 5.19 -10.40 -14.03
C LEU A 50 5.79 -11.08 -12.79
N GLU A 51 7.12 -11.05 -12.66
CA GLU A 51 7.83 -11.58 -11.48
C GLU A 51 7.31 -11.02 -10.15
N VAL A 52 6.82 -9.78 -10.12
CA VAL A 52 6.26 -9.09 -8.93
C VAL A 52 4.73 -8.97 -8.98
N GLY A 53 4.08 -9.68 -9.90
CA GLY A 53 2.62 -9.68 -10.04
C GLY A 53 2.04 -8.39 -10.61
N LEU A 54 2.84 -7.58 -11.30
CA LEU A 54 2.40 -6.36 -11.98
C LEU A 54 2.03 -6.66 -13.43
N LYS A 55 1.05 -5.90 -13.95
CA LYS A 55 0.76 -5.76 -15.38
C LYS A 55 1.93 -5.10 -16.09
N GLU A 56 1.98 -5.21 -17.41
CA GLU A 56 2.92 -4.43 -18.22
C GLU A 56 2.68 -2.93 -18.06
N ALA A 57 3.74 -2.13 -18.17
CA ALA A 57 3.68 -0.69 -17.91
C ALA A 57 2.72 0.07 -18.86
N ASN A 58 2.61 -0.36 -20.11
CA ASN A 58 1.68 0.18 -21.11
C ASN A 58 0.19 -0.06 -20.76
N GLN A 59 -0.11 -1.00 -19.85
CA GLN A 59 -1.47 -1.31 -19.38
C GLN A 59 -1.87 -0.52 -18.14
N TRP A 60 -0.99 0.36 -17.62
CA TRP A 60 -1.26 1.11 -16.40
C TRP A 60 -2.00 2.40 -16.71
N ASP A 61 -3.08 2.67 -15.97
CA ASP A 61 -3.66 4.00 -15.95
C ASP A 61 -2.99 4.82 -14.84
N VAL A 62 -2.21 5.81 -15.24
CA VAL A 62 -1.55 6.75 -14.34
C VAL A 62 -2.16 8.12 -14.53
N PHE A 63 -2.40 8.82 -13.42
CA PHE A 63 -3.00 10.14 -13.41
C PHE A 63 -2.19 11.10 -12.53
N CYS A 64 -2.19 12.38 -12.90
CA CYS A 64 -1.75 13.48 -12.04
C CYS A 64 -2.93 14.41 -11.73
N LEU A 65 -2.80 15.13 -10.61
CA LEU A 65 -3.74 16.19 -10.24
C LEU A 65 -3.05 17.52 -10.48
N ASP A 66 -3.69 18.42 -11.23
CA ASP A 66 -3.10 19.70 -11.64
C ASP A 66 -2.74 20.59 -10.44
N GLU A 67 -3.62 20.63 -9.43
CA GLU A 67 -3.40 21.39 -8.19
C GLU A 67 -2.37 20.76 -7.25
N ARG A 68 -1.92 19.52 -7.52
CA ARG A 68 -1.00 18.78 -6.64
C ARG A 68 0.19 18.20 -7.44
N PRO A 69 1.11 19.06 -7.89
CA PRO A 69 2.35 18.62 -8.53
C PRO A 69 3.09 17.57 -7.66
N GLY A 70 3.62 16.54 -8.30
CA GLY A 70 4.29 15.43 -7.63
C GLY A 70 3.37 14.30 -7.13
N LEU A 71 2.06 14.54 -7.00
CA LEU A 71 1.11 13.46 -6.70
C LEU A 71 0.81 12.65 -7.97
N ARG A 72 0.89 11.32 -7.86
CA ARG A 72 0.55 10.37 -8.92
C ARG A 72 -0.44 9.34 -8.38
N PHE A 73 -1.52 9.11 -9.14
CA PHE A 73 -2.45 8.03 -8.87
C PHE A 73 -2.26 6.92 -9.91
N VAL A 74 -1.97 5.70 -9.46
CA VAL A 74 -1.82 4.53 -10.34
C VAL A 74 -2.99 3.59 -10.09
N ARG A 75 -3.88 3.46 -11.07
CA ARG A 75 -5.06 2.62 -10.93
C ARG A 75 -4.69 1.16 -11.14
N ASN A 76 -4.74 0.38 -10.04
CA ASN A 76 -4.53 -1.07 -10.00
C ASN A 76 -3.54 -1.62 -11.06
N PRO A 77 -2.23 -1.44 -10.84
CA PRO A 77 -1.21 -1.95 -11.75
C PRO A 77 -0.97 -3.46 -11.58
N PHE A 78 -1.72 -4.14 -10.71
CA PHE A 78 -1.49 -5.55 -10.36
C PHE A 78 -2.36 -6.49 -11.19
N LEU A 79 -1.81 -7.68 -11.46
CA LEU A 79 -2.58 -8.84 -11.89
C LEU A 79 -3.40 -9.37 -10.70
N PRO A 80 -4.55 -10.04 -10.93
CA PRO A 80 -5.33 -10.64 -9.85
C PRO A 80 -4.51 -11.60 -8.96
N ILE A 81 -3.62 -12.39 -9.55
CA ILE A 81 -2.71 -13.26 -8.80
C ILE A 81 -1.68 -12.47 -7.99
N GLY A 82 -1.21 -11.34 -8.53
CA GLY A 82 -0.30 -10.43 -7.84
C GLY A 82 -0.94 -9.80 -6.61
N GLN A 83 -2.19 -9.36 -6.70
CA GLN A 83 -2.93 -8.84 -5.55
C GLN A 83 -3.02 -9.88 -4.42
N ARG A 84 -3.44 -11.12 -4.74
CA ARG A 84 -3.51 -12.21 -3.75
C ARG A 84 -2.15 -12.51 -3.14
N TYR A 85 -1.10 -12.54 -3.97
CA TYR A 85 0.28 -12.71 -3.51
C TYR A 85 0.64 -11.64 -2.48
N TRP A 86 0.43 -10.35 -2.79
CA TRP A 86 0.78 -9.26 -1.87
C TRP A 86 -0.09 -9.21 -0.61
N ILE A 87 -1.38 -9.53 -0.72
CA ILE A 87 -2.28 -9.66 0.44
C ILE A 87 -1.76 -10.76 1.38
N LYS A 88 -1.47 -11.96 0.85
CA LYS A 88 -0.91 -13.07 1.64
C LYS A 88 0.38 -12.67 2.33
N ARG A 89 1.29 -12.00 1.61
CA ARG A 89 2.56 -11.49 2.16
C ARG A 89 2.35 -10.55 3.35
N CYS A 90 1.39 -9.64 3.24
CA CYS A 90 1.05 -8.69 4.31
C CYS A 90 0.49 -9.40 5.55
N LEU A 91 -0.27 -10.48 5.38
CA LEU A 91 -0.91 -11.19 6.49
C LEU A 91 0.02 -12.25 7.11
N GLU A 92 0.86 -12.91 6.33
CA GLU A 92 1.69 -14.04 6.77
C GLU A 92 3.15 -13.64 7.01
N ASN A 93 3.81 -13.12 5.98
CA ASN A 93 5.26 -12.92 6.05
C ASN A 93 5.63 -11.63 6.77
N TYR A 94 4.86 -10.56 6.61
CA TYR A 94 5.16 -9.25 7.20
C TYR A 94 4.66 -9.10 8.64
N THR A 95 3.83 -10.02 9.10
CA THR A 95 3.43 -10.16 10.51
C THR A 95 4.38 -11.07 11.29
N SER A 96 5.27 -11.80 10.59
CA SER A 96 6.25 -12.66 11.22
C SER A 96 7.42 -11.87 11.79
N LYS A 97 8.03 -12.38 12.87
CA LYS A 97 9.31 -11.88 13.39
C LYS A 97 10.39 -11.92 12.30
N PRO A 98 11.34 -10.97 12.28
CA PRO A 98 11.60 -9.97 13.33
C PRO A 98 10.74 -8.70 13.23
N ASN A 99 9.78 -8.59 12.29
CA ASN A 99 8.98 -7.38 12.15
C ASN A 99 8.15 -7.13 13.41
N GLN A 100 8.02 -5.84 13.78
CA GLN A 100 7.27 -5.44 14.96
C GLN A 100 5.80 -5.15 14.60
N LEU A 101 4.89 -5.59 15.46
CA LEU A 101 3.45 -5.37 15.35
C LEU A 101 2.95 -4.49 16.50
N ASN A 102 1.76 -3.92 16.32
CA ASN A 102 1.05 -3.27 17.43
C ASN A 102 0.75 -4.23 18.60
N LEU A 103 0.64 -5.53 18.31
CA LEU A 103 0.34 -6.57 19.27
C LEU A 103 1.50 -6.85 20.22
N ASP A 104 2.74 -6.59 19.78
CA ASP A 104 3.94 -6.79 20.60
C ASP A 104 3.99 -5.81 21.76
N THR A 105 3.63 -4.55 21.51
CA THR A 105 3.52 -3.50 22.54
C THR A 105 2.39 -3.74 23.54
N LEU A 106 1.38 -4.53 23.17
CA LEU A 106 0.24 -4.83 24.03
C LEU A 106 0.43 -6.13 24.83
N GLY A 107 1.52 -6.88 24.59
CA GLY A 107 1.75 -8.19 25.22
C GLY A 107 0.69 -9.24 24.86
N VAL A 108 -0.02 -9.07 23.73
CA VAL A 108 -1.11 -9.97 23.32
C VAL A 108 -0.56 -11.28 22.74
N LEU A 109 0.62 -11.23 22.11
CA LEU A 109 1.35 -12.38 21.59
C LEU A 109 2.53 -12.67 22.50
N LYS A 110 2.84 -13.95 22.73
CA LYS A 110 4.11 -14.33 23.36
C LYS A 110 5.28 -14.03 22.40
N SER A 111 6.49 -13.95 22.96
CA SER A 111 7.70 -13.58 22.20
C SER A 111 8.01 -14.51 21.03
N ASP A 112 7.61 -15.78 21.13
CA ASP A 112 7.82 -16.84 20.14
C ASP A 112 6.58 -17.11 19.25
N GLU A 113 5.45 -16.47 19.54
CA GLU A 113 4.21 -16.69 18.80
C GLU A 113 4.19 -15.90 17.48
N ASN A 114 3.72 -16.58 16.42
CA ASN A 114 3.49 -15.96 15.12
C ASN A 114 2.00 -15.66 14.94
N TRP A 115 1.68 -14.39 14.70
CA TRP A 115 0.29 -13.94 14.57
C TRP A 115 -0.52 -14.74 13.54
N TRP A 116 0.06 -14.99 12.36
CA TRP A 116 -0.63 -15.67 11.27
C TRP A 116 -1.01 -17.10 11.63
N THR A 117 -0.07 -17.87 12.20
CA THR A 117 -0.35 -19.24 12.65
C THR A 117 -1.32 -19.26 13.83
N SER A 118 -1.19 -18.32 14.76
CA SER A 118 -2.11 -18.21 15.91
C SER A 118 -3.56 -17.94 15.45
N CYS A 119 -3.74 -17.09 14.43
CA CYS A 119 -5.04 -16.83 13.83
C CYS A 119 -5.67 -18.03 13.10
N GLN A 120 -4.89 -19.05 12.74
CA GLN A 120 -5.40 -20.26 12.08
C GLN A 120 -5.92 -21.31 13.07
N SER A 121 -5.72 -21.12 14.37
CA SER A 121 -6.33 -21.99 15.37
C SER A 121 -7.85 -21.81 15.36
N ASN A 122 -8.63 -22.90 15.34
CA ASN A 122 -10.10 -22.84 15.29
C ASN A 122 -10.71 -22.56 16.69
N ASN A 123 -10.30 -21.49 17.34
CA ASN A 123 -10.81 -21.08 18.66
C ASN A 123 -11.29 -19.62 18.64
N ILE A 124 -12.03 -19.20 19.67
CA ILE A 124 -12.58 -17.84 19.78
C ILE A 124 -11.45 -16.79 19.84
N GLN A 125 -10.33 -17.13 20.47
CA GLN A 125 -9.19 -16.25 20.65
C GLN A 125 -8.51 -15.87 19.32
N SER A 126 -8.51 -16.77 18.33
CA SER A 126 -7.93 -16.53 17.01
C SER A 126 -8.69 -15.47 16.21
N SER A 127 -10.02 -15.49 16.30
CA SER A 127 -10.90 -14.49 15.68
C SER A 127 -10.65 -13.11 16.27
N GLU A 128 -10.57 -13.00 17.60
CA GLU A 128 -10.23 -11.73 18.25
C GLU A 128 -8.85 -11.21 17.84
N LEU A 129 -7.86 -12.11 17.78
CA LEU A 129 -6.49 -11.76 17.42
C LEU A 129 -6.38 -11.23 15.99
N LEU A 130 -7.13 -11.82 15.05
CA LEU A 130 -7.22 -11.36 13.66
C LEU A 130 -7.69 -9.90 13.61
N HIS A 131 -8.70 -9.58 14.41
CA HIS A 131 -9.29 -8.24 14.49
C HIS A 131 -8.47 -7.23 15.30
N LYS A 132 -7.37 -7.63 15.97
CA LYS A 132 -6.52 -6.73 16.76
C LYS A 132 -5.29 -6.23 16.00
N LEU A 133 -4.91 -6.84 14.87
CA LEU A 133 -3.79 -6.35 14.04
C LEU A 133 -4.14 -4.98 13.41
N ARG A 134 -3.23 -4.02 13.51
CA ARG A 134 -3.39 -2.65 12.99
C ARG A 134 -2.20 -2.21 12.15
N TRP A 135 -0.99 -2.57 12.54
CA TRP A 135 0.23 -2.21 11.81
C TRP A 135 1.34 -3.24 12.01
N ALA A 136 2.24 -3.28 11.03
CA ALA A 136 3.52 -3.96 11.07
C ALA A 136 4.60 -3.01 10.51
N THR A 137 5.80 -3.03 11.09
CA THR A 137 6.93 -2.21 10.60
C THR A 137 7.93 -3.07 9.84
N LEU A 138 8.31 -2.63 8.64
CA LEU A 138 9.30 -3.27 7.78
C LEU A 138 10.48 -2.32 7.56
N GLY A 139 11.71 -2.84 7.56
CA GLY A 139 12.90 -2.02 7.40
C GLY A 139 13.28 -1.30 8.68
N TYR A 140 13.75 -0.06 8.54
CA TYR A 140 14.09 0.79 9.68
C TYR A 140 12.88 0.97 10.58
N HIS A 141 13.05 0.63 11.86
CA HIS A 141 12.00 0.83 12.83
C HIS A 141 11.73 2.32 13.02
N HIS A 142 10.48 2.72 12.84
CA HIS A 142 10.03 4.05 13.19
C HIS A 142 9.59 4.07 14.66
N ASN A 143 10.37 4.74 15.49
CA ASN A 143 10.03 4.91 16.90
C ASN A 143 8.87 5.92 17.01
N TRP A 144 7.70 5.45 17.44
CA TRP A 144 6.51 6.29 17.54
C TRP A 144 6.59 7.38 18.62
N ASN A 145 7.48 7.25 19.60
CA ASN A 145 7.67 8.27 20.65
C ASN A 145 8.60 9.39 20.17
N THR A 146 9.76 9.02 19.61
CA THR A 146 10.78 9.99 19.20
C THR A 146 10.56 10.54 17.80
N LYS A 147 9.77 9.86 16.96
CA LYS A 147 9.55 10.14 15.54
C LYS A 147 10.84 10.05 14.69
N PHE A 148 11.89 9.44 15.23
CA PHE A 148 13.12 9.14 14.50
C PHE A 148 13.14 7.70 14.02
N LEU A 149 13.84 7.48 12.91
CA LEU A 149 14.22 6.14 12.46
C LEU A 149 15.40 5.68 13.31
N ASP A 150 15.35 4.43 13.77
CA ASP A 150 16.48 3.79 14.42
C ASP A 150 17.23 2.92 13.42
N PRO A 151 18.44 3.32 12.95
CA PRO A 151 19.22 2.54 12.00
C PRO A 151 19.68 1.19 12.57
N SER A 152 19.79 1.08 13.90
CA SER A 152 20.21 -0.15 14.57
C SER A 152 19.11 -1.22 14.61
N LEU A 153 17.84 -0.80 14.47
CA LEU A 153 16.67 -1.67 14.41
C LEU A 153 16.18 -1.80 12.97
N THR A 154 16.95 -2.52 12.15
CA THR A 154 16.57 -2.81 10.76
C THR A 154 15.93 -4.19 10.65
N PHE A 155 14.66 -4.22 10.26
CA PHE A 155 13.93 -5.45 9.96
C PHE A 155 14.00 -5.80 8.47
N CYS A 156 13.85 -7.08 8.15
CA CYS A 156 13.98 -7.57 6.78
C CYS A 156 12.86 -7.04 5.86
N ILE A 157 13.18 -6.04 5.04
CA ILE A 157 12.37 -5.76 3.85
C ILE A 157 12.69 -6.82 2.81
N SER A 158 11.67 -7.52 2.35
CA SER A 158 11.86 -8.50 1.30
C SER A 158 12.37 -7.87 -0.01
N LYS A 159 13.29 -8.55 -0.68
CA LYS A 159 13.77 -8.17 -2.03
C LYS A 159 12.62 -7.95 -3.02
N GLN A 160 11.57 -8.76 -2.88
CA GLN A 160 10.39 -8.66 -3.74
C GLN A 160 9.64 -7.34 -3.54
N TYR A 161 9.43 -6.91 -2.30
CA TYR A 161 8.79 -5.63 -1.99
C TYR A 161 9.57 -4.47 -2.59
N ILE A 162 10.89 -4.45 -2.36
CA ILE A 162 11.79 -3.42 -2.94
C ILE A 162 11.68 -3.41 -4.46
N ARG A 163 11.76 -4.58 -5.12
CA ARG A 163 11.63 -4.69 -6.58
C ARG A 163 10.30 -4.14 -7.08
N CYS A 164 9.19 -4.46 -6.41
CA CYS A 164 7.87 -3.96 -6.76
C CYS A 164 7.79 -2.43 -6.64
N THR A 165 8.20 -1.88 -5.49
CA THR A 165 8.17 -0.43 -5.22
C THR A 165 9.04 0.33 -6.21
N VAL A 166 10.28 -0.13 -6.46
CA VAL A 166 11.19 0.51 -7.42
C VAL A 166 10.60 0.49 -8.83
N LYS A 167 9.93 -0.59 -9.25
CA LYS A 167 9.27 -0.66 -10.56
C LYS A 167 8.13 0.33 -10.69
N ILE A 168 7.29 0.44 -9.67
CA ILE A 168 6.20 1.42 -9.65
C ILE A 168 6.78 2.82 -9.77
N LEU A 169 7.74 3.20 -8.92
CA LEU A 169 8.37 4.52 -8.93
C LEU A 169 9.07 4.84 -10.26
N LYS A 170 9.86 3.89 -10.79
CA LYS A 170 10.55 4.08 -12.09
C LYS A 170 9.57 4.28 -13.23
N THR A 171 8.46 3.54 -13.23
CA THR A 171 7.46 3.60 -14.29
C THR A 171 6.65 4.90 -14.23
N THR A 172 6.40 5.45 -13.03
CA THR A 172 5.51 6.59 -12.85
C THR A 172 6.21 7.95 -12.79
N PHE A 173 7.49 7.99 -12.41
CA PHE A 173 8.23 9.25 -12.22
C PHE A 173 9.45 9.42 -13.13
N LEU A 174 10.17 8.36 -13.50
CA LEU A 174 11.51 8.47 -14.09
C LEU A 174 11.55 8.68 -15.61
N LYS A 175 10.44 9.11 -16.23
CA LYS A 175 10.39 9.46 -17.67
C LYS A 175 10.02 10.91 -17.98
N ILE A 176 10.00 11.79 -16.98
CA ILE A 176 9.70 13.23 -17.17
C ILE A 176 10.97 14.05 -17.51
N LEU A 177 12.16 13.44 -17.56
CA LEU A 177 13.42 14.15 -17.86
C LEU A 177 13.88 14.02 -19.33
N GLN A 178 12.99 13.68 -20.27
CA GLN A 178 13.30 13.61 -21.70
C GLN A 178 12.28 14.34 -22.59
N SER A 179 11.71 15.45 -22.09
CA SER A 179 10.98 16.42 -22.90
C SER A 179 11.65 17.77 -22.81
#